data_AF-A0A4S2HM96-F1
#
_entry.id   AF-A0A4S2HM96-F1
#
_cell.length_a   1.000
_cell.length_b   1.000
_cell.length_c   1.000
_cell.angle_alpha   90.00
_cell.angle_beta   90.00
_cell.angle_gamma   90.00
#
_symmetry.space_group_name_H-M   'P 1'
#
loop_
_entity.id
_entity.type
_entity.pdbx_description
1 polymer ?
#
loop_
_entity_poly.entity_id
_entity_poly.type
_entity_poly.pdbx_seq_one_letter_code
_entity_poly.pdbx_strand_id
1 'polypeptide(L)'
;MIFIIETARQLSVPNRKGFSPPPNYMHSRENHMSRKIKITGTEDSFAESLQNCLGEMLVLFLLKQKPMYTYEIMQEINRISNGSFSYKSLYPYIYRLKNAGCIDEESTAVANNRTRIYFHITESGREHLVKIKRKYREITTAANLMLDLDDMIYTRRDE
;
A
#
# COMPACT_ATOMS: atom_id res chain seq x y z
N MET A 1 -51.03 -9.88 -52.68
CA MET A 1 -50.57 -10.55 -51.44
C MET A 1 -49.05 -10.36 -51.38
N ILE A 2 -48.55 -9.65 -50.36
CA ILE A 2 -47.20 -9.75 -49.72
C ILE A 2 -45.97 -9.75 -50.68
N PHE A 3 -45.17 -8.67 -50.81
CA PHE A 3 -43.96 -8.32 -50.01
C PHE A 3 -42.95 -9.52 -49.91
N ILE A 4 -41.64 -9.49 -50.24
CA ILE A 4 -40.54 -8.55 -49.92
C ILE A 4 -39.37 -8.73 -50.94
N ILE A 5 -38.84 -7.65 -51.54
CA ILE A 5 -37.48 -7.04 -51.42
C ILE A 5 -36.29 -8.04 -51.46
N GLU A 6 -35.35 -7.97 -52.42
CA GLU A 6 -34.04 -7.28 -52.34
C GLU A 6 -33.23 -7.52 -53.67
N THR A 7 -32.23 -6.72 -54.11
CA THR A 7 -31.69 -5.41 -53.65
C THR A 7 -30.87 -4.69 -54.77
N ALA A 8 -30.07 -3.69 -54.39
CA ALA A 8 -28.95 -3.05 -55.12
C ALA A 8 -29.25 -2.20 -56.40
N ARG A 9 -29.30 -0.87 -56.21
CA ARG A 9 -28.33 0.05 -56.87
C ARG A 9 -28.28 1.46 -56.26
N GLN A 10 -27.06 2.00 -56.31
CA GLN A 10 -26.62 3.40 -56.17
C GLN A 10 -27.69 4.51 -56.23
N LEU A 11 -27.57 5.49 -55.32
CA LEU A 11 -27.86 6.89 -55.63
C LEU A 11 -26.80 7.83 -55.05
N SER A 12 -26.42 8.82 -55.87
CA SER A 12 -25.45 9.88 -55.55
C SER A 12 -26.06 10.91 -54.59
N VAL A 13 -25.27 11.40 -53.63
CA VAL A 13 -25.71 12.48 -52.71
C VAL A 13 -25.30 13.84 -53.31
N PRO A 14 -26.25 14.72 -53.68
CA PRO A 14 -25.93 16.00 -54.29
C PRO A 14 -25.50 17.06 -53.26
N ASN A 15 -24.52 17.88 -53.68
CA ASN A 15 -24.02 19.04 -52.94
C ASN A 15 -25.13 20.08 -52.69
N ARG A 16 -25.47 20.37 -51.43
CA ARG A 16 -26.30 21.52 -51.05
C ARG A 16 -25.45 22.60 -50.37
N LYS A 17 -25.42 23.78 -51.00
CA LYS A 17 -24.86 25.01 -50.44
C LYS A 17 -25.70 25.52 -49.27
N GLY A 18 -25.06 26.20 -48.31
CA GLY A 18 -25.72 27.11 -47.37
C GLY A 18 -25.92 26.57 -45.97
N PHE A 19 -24.86 26.60 -45.16
CA PHE A 19 -24.98 26.63 -43.70
C PHE A 19 -23.93 27.60 -43.15
N SER A 20 -24.37 28.77 -42.67
CA SER A 20 -23.50 29.68 -41.93
C SER A 20 -23.30 29.11 -40.51
N PRO A 21 -22.07 29.04 -39.98
CA PRO A 21 -21.86 28.56 -38.62
C PRO A 21 -22.48 29.55 -37.61
N PRO A 22 -23.04 29.06 -36.49
CA PRO A 22 -23.58 29.93 -35.45
C PRO A 22 -22.45 30.76 -34.78
N PRO A 23 -22.73 32.00 -34.32
CA PRO A 23 -21.71 32.83 -33.70
C PRO A 23 -21.19 32.24 -32.38
N ASN A 24 -19.86 32.26 -32.22
CA ASN A 24 -19.11 31.95 -31.00
C ASN A 24 -19.36 30.57 -30.32
N TYR A 25 -18.58 29.58 -30.76
CA TYR A 25 -18.03 28.54 -29.88
C TYR A 25 -16.49 28.50 -29.92
N MET A 26 -15.86 29.67 -29.81
CA MET A 26 -14.44 29.78 -29.46
C MET A 26 -14.28 30.27 -28.02
N HIS A 27 -14.28 29.34 -27.07
CA HIS A 27 -13.48 29.38 -25.83
C HIS A 27 -13.40 27.97 -25.20
N SER A 28 -13.02 26.97 -26.00
CA SER A 28 -12.79 25.59 -25.55
C SER A 28 -11.35 25.15 -25.80
N ARG A 29 -10.37 25.90 -25.28
CA ARG A 29 -8.98 25.44 -25.25
C ARG A 29 -8.06 26.19 -24.27
N GLU A 30 -8.36 26.14 -22.97
CA GLU A 30 -7.30 26.21 -21.95
C GLU A 30 -7.70 25.66 -20.56
N ASN A 31 -8.38 24.51 -20.53
CA ASN A 31 -8.25 23.63 -19.36
C ASN A 31 -6.94 22.82 -19.46
N HIS A 32 -5.81 23.53 -19.45
CA HIS A 32 -4.60 23.00 -18.83
C HIS A 32 -4.90 22.89 -17.32
N MET A 33 -5.67 21.87 -16.98
CA MET A 33 -5.70 21.29 -15.64
C MET A 33 -4.29 20.83 -15.34
N SER A 34 -3.49 21.76 -14.81
CA SER A 34 -2.35 21.44 -14.00
C SER A 34 -2.86 20.46 -12.95
N ARG A 35 -2.61 19.16 -13.20
CA ARG A 35 -2.58 18.17 -12.12
C ARG A 35 -1.50 18.69 -11.19
N LYS A 36 -1.93 19.49 -10.21
CA LYS A 36 -1.18 19.66 -8.97
C LYS A 36 -1.05 18.23 -8.46
N ILE A 37 0.11 17.63 -8.72
CA ILE A 37 0.53 16.41 -8.06
C ILE A 37 0.57 16.83 -6.60
N LYS A 38 -0.52 16.57 -5.87
CA LYS A 38 -0.50 16.70 -4.41
C LYS A 38 0.66 15.81 -3.99
N ILE A 39 1.63 16.38 -3.30
CA ILE A 39 2.65 15.60 -2.62
C ILE A 39 1.88 14.65 -1.71
N THR A 40 1.90 13.36 -2.03
CA THR A 40 1.04 12.35 -1.43
C THR A 40 1.61 11.96 -0.08
N GLY A 41 1.42 12.84 0.90
CA GLY A 41 1.94 12.69 2.25
C GLY A 41 1.46 13.82 3.13
N THR A 42 0.35 13.61 3.83
CA THR A 42 0.31 14.09 5.21
C THR A 42 1.28 13.25 6.03
N GLU A 43 1.79 13.79 7.13
CA GLU A 43 2.70 13.06 8.03
C GLU A 43 2.12 11.70 8.45
N ASP A 44 0.81 11.66 8.72
CA ASP A 44 0.05 10.44 9.02
C ASP A 44 0.15 9.36 7.92
N SER A 45 0.12 9.75 6.65
CA SER A 45 0.13 8.80 5.52
C SER A 45 1.52 8.19 5.31
N PHE A 46 2.58 8.96 5.58
CA PHE A 46 3.95 8.45 5.59
C PHE A 46 4.18 7.54 6.80
N ALA A 47 3.69 7.94 7.98
CA ALA A 47 3.74 7.13 9.20
C ALA A 47 2.99 5.78 9.03
N GLU A 48 1.76 5.77 8.50
CA GLU A 48 0.99 4.54 8.22
C GLU A 48 1.76 3.64 7.22
N SER A 49 2.41 4.22 6.21
CA SER A 49 3.23 3.47 5.25
C SER A 49 4.45 2.83 5.92
N LEU A 50 5.20 3.57 6.75
CA LEU A 50 6.33 3.04 7.51
C LEU A 50 5.92 1.95 8.50
N GLN A 51 4.81 2.15 9.23
CA GLN A 51 4.25 1.12 10.11
C GLN A 51 3.95 -0.14 9.33
N ASN A 52 3.23 -0.04 8.21
CA ASN A 52 2.85 -1.20 7.40
C ASN A 52 4.07 -2.00 6.87
N CYS A 53 5.17 -1.35 6.52
CA CYS A 53 6.43 -2.00 6.16
C CYS A 53 7.04 -2.85 7.30
N LEU A 54 6.76 -2.52 8.56
CA LEU A 54 7.34 -3.18 9.74
C LEU A 54 6.43 -4.26 10.34
N GLY A 55 5.16 -4.37 9.89
CA GLY A 55 4.15 -5.27 10.46
C GLY A 55 4.60 -6.73 10.59
N GLU A 56 5.16 -7.31 9.52
CA GLU A 56 5.64 -8.69 9.52
C GLU A 56 6.80 -8.91 10.51
N MET A 57 7.73 -7.96 10.55
CA MET A 57 8.88 -8.01 11.46
C MET A 57 8.45 -7.91 12.93
N LEU A 58 7.46 -7.07 13.24
CA LEU A 58 6.92 -6.93 14.61
C LEU A 58 6.11 -8.16 15.04
N VAL A 59 5.30 -8.73 14.14
CA VAL A 59 4.57 -9.98 14.39
C VAL A 59 5.54 -11.12 14.71
N LEU A 60 6.54 -11.36 13.84
CA LEU A 60 7.54 -12.39 14.07
C LEU A 60 8.37 -12.12 15.33
N PHE A 61 8.72 -10.86 15.61
CA PHE A 61 9.46 -10.50 16.82
C PHE A 61 8.70 -10.86 18.10
N LEU A 62 7.38 -10.63 18.16
CA LEU A 62 6.56 -10.97 19.31
C LEU A 62 6.33 -12.48 19.44
N LEU A 63 6.02 -13.15 18.33
CA LEU A 63 5.82 -14.62 18.29
C LEU A 63 7.10 -15.42 18.60
N LYS A 64 8.28 -14.81 18.48
CA LYS A 64 9.53 -15.37 18.99
C LYS A 64 9.60 -15.46 20.52
N GLN A 65 8.92 -14.56 21.23
CA GLN A 65 8.99 -14.46 22.70
C GLN A 65 8.01 -15.43 23.37
N LYS A 66 6.78 -15.52 22.85
CA LYS A 66 5.76 -16.50 23.24
C LYS A 66 4.71 -16.64 22.13
N PRO A 67 3.96 -17.75 22.10
CA PRO A 67 2.75 -17.84 21.28
C PRO A 67 1.72 -16.78 21.67
N MET A 68 1.01 -16.23 20.67
CA MET A 68 0.00 -15.18 20.87
C MET A 68 -1.12 -15.29 19.83
N TYR A 69 -2.32 -14.82 20.18
CA TYR A 69 -3.42 -14.65 19.21
C TYR A 69 -3.43 -13.23 18.62
N THR A 70 -4.00 -13.03 17.43
CA THR A 70 -3.89 -11.78 16.63
C THR A 70 -4.10 -10.49 17.42
N TYR A 71 -5.10 -10.45 18.31
CA TYR A 71 -5.44 -9.26 19.10
C TYR A 71 -4.44 -9.00 20.25
N GLU A 72 -3.85 -10.02 20.85
CA GLU A 72 -2.76 -9.87 21.82
C GLU A 72 -1.51 -9.28 21.16
N ILE A 73 -1.19 -9.69 19.93
CA ILE A 73 -0.10 -9.10 19.15
C ILE A 73 -0.37 -7.61 18.88
N MET A 74 -1.61 -7.23 18.54
CA MET A 74 -2.00 -5.81 18.36
C MET A 74 -1.83 -5.01 19.66
N GLN A 75 -2.26 -5.55 20.80
CA GLN A 75 -2.12 -4.92 22.11
C GLN A 75 -0.64 -4.75 22.50
N GLU A 76 0.19 -5.79 22.33
CA GLU A 76 1.61 -5.74 22.66
C GLU A 76 2.38 -4.74 21.79
N ILE A 77 2.09 -4.66 20.48
CA ILE A 77 2.67 -3.64 19.61
C ILE A 77 2.31 -2.23 20.11
N ASN A 78 1.03 -1.99 20.42
CA ASN A 78 0.58 -0.68 20.88
C ASN A 78 1.20 -0.31 22.24
N ARG A 79 1.25 -1.27 23.17
CA ARG A 79 1.84 -1.11 24.51
C ARG A 79 3.34 -0.84 24.45
N ILE A 80 4.10 -1.61 23.67
CA ILE A 80 5.57 -1.48 23.57
C ILE A 80 5.96 -0.20 22.82
N SER A 81 5.15 0.27 21.88
CA SER A 81 5.38 1.51 21.12
C SER A 81 4.85 2.78 21.80
N ASN A 82 4.29 2.69 23.01
CA ASN A 82 3.60 3.80 23.69
C ASN A 82 2.51 4.47 22.81
N GLY A 83 1.80 3.69 22.01
CA GLY A 83 0.78 4.18 21.08
C GLY A 83 1.29 4.58 19.68
N SER A 84 2.60 4.75 19.49
CA SER A 84 3.18 5.19 18.21
C SER A 84 3.03 4.19 17.06
N PHE A 85 2.71 2.93 17.34
CA PHE A 85 2.27 1.93 16.35
C PHE A 85 0.85 1.47 16.69
N SER A 86 -0.06 1.53 15.71
CA SER A 86 -1.43 1.08 15.88
C SER A 86 -1.99 0.51 14.58
N TYR A 87 -2.15 -0.81 14.54
CA TYR A 87 -2.74 -1.49 13.39
C TYR A 87 -4.26 -1.57 13.54
N LYS A 88 -4.99 -1.24 12.47
CA LYS A 88 -6.44 -1.53 12.36
C LYS A 88 -6.71 -3.04 12.23
N SER A 89 -5.77 -3.78 11.65
CA SER A 89 -5.84 -5.23 11.43
C SER A 89 -4.44 -5.80 11.21
N LEU A 90 -4.11 -6.93 11.84
CA LEU A 90 -2.90 -7.70 11.55
C LEU A 90 -3.10 -8.87 10.57
N TYR A 91 -4.34 -9.13 10.13
CA TYR A 91 -4.65 -10.25 9.23
C TYR A 91 -3.81 -10.29 7.95
N PRO A 92 -3.49 -9.16 7.26
CA PRO A 92 -2.63 -9.20 6.07
C PRO A 92 -1.22 -9.74 6.35
N TYR A 93 -0.65 -9.40 7.51
CA TYR A 93 0.69 -9.85 7.92
C TYR A 93 0.67 -11.32 8.33
N ILE A 94 -0.31 -11.71 9.16
CA ILE A 94 -0.52 -13.09 9.60
C ILE A 94 -0.73 -14.02 8.38
N TYR A 95 -1.58 -13.60 7.42
CA TYR A 95 -1.84 -14.38 6.20
C TYR A 95 -0.58 -14.60 5.35
N ARG A 96 0.21 -13.55 5.09
CA ARG A 96 1.45 -13.67 4.32
C ARG A 96 2.50 -14.51 5.04
N LEU A 97 2.68 -14.31 6.34
CA LEU A 97 3.61 -15.10 7.16
C LEU A 97 3.23 -16.58 7.24
N LYS A 98 1.92 -16.90 7.35
CA LYS A 98 1.43 -18.28 7.37
C LYS A 98 1.64 -18.94 6.00
N ASN A 99 1.29 -18.26 4.91
CA ASN A 99 1.53 -18.75 3.54
C ASN A 99 3.04 -18.94 3.23
N ALA A 100 3.91 -18.14 3.85
CA ALA A 100 5.36 -18.28 3.74
C ALA A 100 5.96 -19.33 4.71
N GLY A 101 5.14 -20.07 5.46
CA GLY A 101 5.59 -21.07 6.45
C GLY A 101 6.43 -20.47 7.58
N CYS A 102 6.28 -19.17 7.87
CA CYS A 102 7.03 -18.45 8.90
C CYS A 102 6.32 -18.48 10.27
N ILE A 103 5.01 -18.72 10.29
CA ILE A 103 4.20 -18.91 11.50
C ILE A 103 3.22 -20.05 11.27
N ASP A 104 2.87 -20.76 12.35
CA ASP A 104 1.88 -21.84 12.34
C ASP A 104 0.90 -21.70 13.51
N GLU A 105 -0.24 -22.35 13.40
CA GLU A 105 -1.28 -22.40 14.44
C GLU A 105 -0.93 -23.47 15.48
N GLU A 106 -0.90 -23.11 16.76
CA GLU A 106 -0.54 -24.01 17.86
C GLU A 106 -1.77 -24.57 18.58
N SER A 107 -2.74 -23.72 18.89
CA SER A 107 -3.93 -24.14 19.63
C SER A 107 -5.14 -23.23 19.38
N THR A 108 -6.32 -23.82 19.54
CA THR A 108 -7.62 -23.14 19.50
C THR A 108 -8.26 -23.17 20.89
N ALA A 109 -8.11 -22.08 21.64
CA ALA A 109 -8.75 -21.95 22.95
C ALA A 109 -10.16 -21.38 22.78
N VAL A 110 -11.18 -22.09 23.29
CA VAL A 110 -12.56 -21.55 23.40
C VAL A 110 -12.70 -20.87 24.75
N ALA A 111 -12.69 -19.54 24.75
CA ALA A 111 -12.92 -18.73 25.96
C ALA A 111 -14.04 -17.71 25.69
N ASN A 112 -15.04 -17.65 26.58
CA ASN A 112 -16.20 -16.77 26.49
C ASN A 112 -16.89 -16.81 25.10
N ASN A 113 -17.17 -18.03 24.62
CA ASN A 113 -17.83 -18.30 23.33
C ASN A 113 -17.09 -17.75 22.09
N ARG A 114 -15.79 -17.47 22.19
CA ARG A 114 -14.93 -17.05 21.08
C ARG A 114 -13.71 -17.97 20.97
N THR A 115 -13.55 -18.60 19.80
CA THR A 115 -12.34 -19.35 19.46
C THR A 115 -11.18 -18.38 19.24
N ARG A 116 -10.10 -18.54 19.99
CA ARG A 116 -8.84 -17.82 19.79
C ARG A 116 -7.82 -18.76 19.16
N ILE A 117 -7.36 -18.40 17.98
CA ILE A 117 -6.26 -19.09 17.30
C ILE A 117 -4.95 -18.49 17.82
N TYR A 118 -4.13 -19.30 18.48
CA TYR A 118 -2.78 -18.92 18.87
C TYR A 118 -1.79 -19.29 17.77
N PHE A 119 -0.92 -18.35 17.42
CA PHE A 119 0.17 -18.57 16.47
C PHE A 119 1.49 -18.71 17.22
N HIS A 120 2.41 -19.47 16.63
CA HIS A 120 3.81 -19.55 17.04
C HIS A 120 4.73 -19.34 15.83
N ILE A 121 5.99 -18.98 16.08
CA ILE A 121 6.99 -18.81 15.02
C ILE A 121 7.69 -20.14 14.68
N THR A 122 7.80 -20.45 13.39
CA THR A 122 8.54 -21.62 12.89
C THR A 122 10.04 -21.33 12.82
N GLU A 123 10.87 -22.34 12.53
CA GLU A 123 12.31 -22.11 12.32
C GLU A 123 12.58 -21.24 11.08
N SER A 124 11.83 -21.46 9.99
CA SER A 124 11.85 -20.58 8.80
C SER A 124 11.52 -19.13 9.17
N GLY A 125 10.52 -18.93 10.05
CA GLY A 125 10.18 -17.61 10.57
C GLY A 125 11.30 -16.98 11.41
N ARG A 126 12.02 -17.76 12.22
CA ARG A 126 13.18 -17.29 13.00
C ARG A 126 14.33 -16.86 12.09
N GLU A 127 14.65 -17.64 11.06
CA GLU A 127 15.63 -17.25 10.04
C GLU A 127 15.20 -15.98 9.29
N HIS A 128 13.95 -15.93 8.86
CA HIS A 128 13.40 -14.79 8.13
C HIS A 128 13.46 -13.52 8.98
N LEU A 129 13.09 -13.60 10.27
CA LEU A 129 13.21 -12.51 11.23
C LEU A 129 14.65 -11.99 11.36
N VAL A 130 15.66 -12.87 11.36
CA VAL A 130 17.08 -12.46 11.37
C VAL A 130 17.43 -11.71 10.07
N LYS A 131 17.02 -12.24 8.91
CA LYS A 131 17.28 -11.66 7.58
C LYS A 131 16.66 -10.25 7.46
N ILE A 132 15.40 -10.08 7.82
CA ILE A 132 14.70 -8.78 7.73
C ILE A 132 15.19 -7.77 8.79
N LYS A 133 15.51 -8.20 10.03
CA LYS A 133 16.07 -7.30 11.05
C LYS A 133 17.44 -6.75 10.66
N ARG A 134 18.27 -7.57 9.99
CA ARG A 134 19.53 -7.10 9.40
C ARG A 134 19.25 -6.09 8.30
N LYS A 135 18.37 -6.40 7.35
CA LYS A 135 18.10 -5.50 6.22
C LYS A 135 17.46 -4.17 6.63
N TYR A 136 16.57 -4.20 7.61
CA TYR A 136 16.00 -3.01 8.23
C TYR A 136 17.10 -2.08 8.77
N ARG A 137 18.04 -2.61 9.56
CA ARG A 137 19.17 -1.84 10.12
C ARG A 137 20.07 -1.26 9.04
N GLU A 138 20.44 -2.05 8.02
CA GLU A 138 21.24 -1.55 6.89
C GLU A 138 20.58 -0.33 6.24
N ILE A 139 19.28 -0.41 5.96
CA ILE A 139 18.54 0.65 5.27
C ILE A 139 18.35 1.87 6.18
N THR A 140 17.95 1.69 7.45
CA THR A 140 17.73 2.83 8.34
C THR A 140 19.02 3.53 8.75
N THR A 141 20.13 2.81 8.93
CA THR A 141 21.44 3.43 9.15
C THR A 141 21.88 4.25 7.95
N ALA A 142 21.73 3.74 6.72
CA ALA A 142 22.07 4.47 5.51
C ALA A 142 21.15 5.70 5.29
N ALA A 143 19.85 5.56 5.55
CA ALA A 143 18.89 6.65 5.43
C ALA A 143 19.16 7.76 6.46
N ASN A 144 19.36 7.41 7.73
CA ASN A 144 19.69 8.38 8.78
C ASN A 144 21.00 9.11 8.44
N LEU A 145 22.06 8.39 8.02
CA LEU A 145 23.31 9.01 7.58
C LEU A 145 23.11 10.04 6.46
N MET A 146 22.21 9.79 5.51
CA MET A 146 21.91 10.75 4.42
C MET A 146 21.11 11.96 4.92
N LEU A 147 20.22 11.77 5.90
CA LEU A 147 19.37 12.82 6.48
C LEU A 147 20.13 13.68 7.50
N ASP A 148 21.09 13.11 8.22
CA ASP A 148 21.94 13.80 9.20
C ASP A 148 23.00 14.70 8.53
N LEU A 149 23.22 14.57 7.22
CA LEU A 149 24.15 15.36 6.40
C LEU A 149 23.50 16.63 5.78
N ASP A 150 22.45 17.15 6.42
CA ASP A 150 21.67 18.31 5.94
C ASP A 150 22.58 19.52 5.61
N ASP A 151 22.36 20.15 4.46
CA ASP A 151 23.23 21.17 3.82
C ASP A 151 24.74 20.85 3.63
N MET A 152 25.24 19.71 4.09
CA MET A 152 26.68 19.35 4.06
C MET A 152 27.09 18.51 2.84
N ILE A 153 26.14 17.98 2.06
CA ILE A 153 26.43 17.05 0.95
C ILE A 153 27.20 17.72 -0.21
N TYR A 154 26.92 19.00 -0.49
CA TYR A 154 27.50 19.74 -1.63
C TYR A 154 27.99 21.14 -1.26
N THR A 155 28.46 21.36 -0.02
CA THR A 155 29.07 22.64 0.36
C THR A 155 30.19 22.96 -0.62
N ARG A 156 30.01 23.99 -1.46
CA ARG A 156 31.00 24.34 -2.47
C ARG A 156 32.30 24.71 -1.78
N ARG A 157 33.38 24.03 -2.17
CA ARG A 157 34.72 24.62 -2.14
C ARG A 157 34.82 25.59 -3.32
N ASP A 158 34.12 26.71 -3.19
CA ASP A 158 34.49 27.92 -3.92
C ASP A 158 35.67 28.55 -3.14
N GLU A 159 36.65 29.03 -3.91
CA GLU A 159 38.05 29.26 -3.55
C GLU A 159 38.33 30.40 -2.55
#